data_AF-A0A6S7GKU0-F1
#
_entry.id   AF-A0A6S7GKU0-F1
#
_cell.length_a   1.000
_cell.length_b   1.000
_cell.length_c   1.000
_cell.angle_alpha   90.00
_cell.angle_beta   90.00
_cell.angle_gamma   90.00
#
_symmetry.space_group_name_H-M   'P 1'
#
loop_
_entity.id
_entity.type
_entity.pdbx_description
1 polymer ?
#
loop_
_entity_poly.entity_id
_entity_poly.type
_entity_poly.pdbx_seq_one_letter_code
_entity_poly.pdbx_strand_id
1 'polypeptide(L)'
;MKAYSFIFLAVYLWTSSSTAQEAKPVNITLYFESLCGGCQYFIKNQYYPAFKSIGSIMNVHLVPYGNADETKKGGKWVFTCQHGKEECIGNLIETCAIHFYPNASVYFPFIHCIETSGKIPRKAAPSCAQKFSLDYSKIESCANGDLGNSLEHKMGLKTEATKQTYVPWITLEGVHTEKIQNQAENNLVKLICKTYKGSQKPQACQEYRSEGFIQRCWKNPSKIEDVENNSIHITN
;
A
#
# COMPACT_ATOMS: atom_id res chain seq x y z
N MET A 1 -13.50 -23.11 76.65
CA MET A 1 -13.56 -23.33 75.18
C MET A 1 -12.79 -22.20 74.51
N LYS A 2 -11.62 -22.49 73.92
CA LYS A 2 -10.77 -21.48 73.26
C LYS A 2 -11.10 -21.47 71.77
N ALA A 3 -11.66 -20.37 71.26
CA ALA A 3 -11.97 -20.21 69.85
C ALA A 3 -10.73 -19.71 69.11
N TYR A 4 -10.23 -20.50 68.15
CA TYR A 4 -9.16 -20.09 67.24
C TYR A 4 -9.78 -19.47 65.99
N SER A 5 -9.49 -18.19 65.75
CA SER A 5 -9.95 -17.47 64.57
C SER A 5 -8.96 -17.67 63.43
N PHE A 6 -9.34 -18.45 62.42
CA PHE A 6 -8.54 -18.66 61.21
C PHE A 6 -8.81 -17.52 60.23
N ILE A 7 -7.80 -16.67 59.99
CA ILE A 7 -7.83 -15.63 58.96
C ILE A 7 -7.44 -16.27 57.63
N PHE A 8 -8.40 -16.47 56.74
CA PHE A 8 -8.13 -16.85 55.35
C PHE A 8 -7.69 -15.62 54.56
N LEU A 9 -6.38 -15.50 54.30
CA LEU A 9 -5.85 -14.55 53.34
C LEU A 9 -6.17 -15.05 51.92
N ALA A 10 -7.19 -14.48 51.30
CA ALA A 10 -7.47 -14.69 49.88
C ALA A 10 -6.37 -14.04 49.04
N VAL A 11 -5.44 -14.85 48.53
CA VAL A 11 -4.43 -14.41 47.56
C VAL A 11 -5.12 -14.21 46.21
N TYR A 12 -5.48 -12.96 45.90
CA TYR A 12 -5.95 -12.60 44.56
C TYR A 12 -4.76 -12.64 43.59
N LEU A 13 -4.66 -13.72 42.81
CA LEU A 13 -3.77 -13.80 41.66
C LEU A 13 -4.27 -12.81 40.60
N TRP A 14 -3.67 -11.62 40.55
CA TRP A 14 -3.81 -10.71 39.40
C TRP A 14 -3.08 -11.32 38.21
N THR A 15 -3.80 -12.10 37.39
CA THR A 15 -3.30 -12.49 36.06
C THR A 15 -3.31 -11.24 35.18
N SER A 16 -2.15 -10.62 34.99
CA SER A 16 -1.97 -9.57 34.00
C SER A 16 -2.14 -10.17 32.61
N SER A 17 -3.35 -10.12 32.06
CA SER A 17 -3.60 -10.42 30.66
C SER A 17 -2.89 -9.37 29.80
N SER A 18 -1.68 -9.70 29.34
CA SER A 18 -0.99 -8.94 28.30
C SER A 18 -1.81 -9.06 27.02
N THR A 19 -2.70 -8.10 26.76
CA THR A 19 -3.29 -7.95 25.43
C THR A 19 -2.14 -7.66 24.47
N ALA A 20 -1.81 -8.61 23.60
CA ALA A 20 -0.82 -8.38 22.55
C ALA A 20 -1.32 -7.19 21.71
N GLN A 21 -0.64 -6.05 21.84
CA GLN A 21 -0.92 -4.86 21.04
C GLN A 21 -0.80 -5.26 19.57
N GLU A 22 -1.90 -5.21 18.84
CA GLU A 22 -1.90 -5.53 17.41
C GLU A 22 -0.94 -4.59 16.69
N ALA A 23 -0.06 -5.16 15.85
CA ALA A 23 0.95 -4.37 15.17
C ALA A 23 0.31 -3.41 14.17
N LYS A 24 0.92 -2.23 13.98
CA LYS A 24 0.44 -1.27 13.00
C LYS A 24 0.57 -1.84 11.57
N PRO A 25 -0.43 -1.61 10.70
CA PRO A 25 -0.30 -1.90 9.27
C PRO A 25 0.93 -1.21 8.66
N VAL A 26 1.51 -1.83 7.64
CA VAL A 26 2.69 -1.32 6.94
C VAL A 26 2.29 -0.17 6.02
N ASN A 27 2.95 0.98 6.16
CA ASN A 27 2.73 2.12 5.28
C ASN A 27 3.37 1.88 3.92
N ILE A 28 2.56 1.98 2.86
CA ILE A 28 3.00 1.89 1.48
C ILE A 28 2.36 3.04 0.71
N THR A 29 3.15 3.79 -0.05
CA THR A 29 2.67 4.91 -0.86
C THR A 29 3.16 4.75 -2.27
N LEU A 30 2.24 4.95 -3.21
CA LEU A 30 2.53 5.04 -4.64
C LEU A 30 2.32 6.49 -5.09
N TYR A 31 3.35 7.08 -5.69
CA TYR A 31 3.28 8.31 -6.45
C TYR A 31 3.24 7.94 -7.94
N PHE A 32 2.23 8.44 -8.65
CA PHE A 32 1.90 7.97 -10.00
C PHE A 32 1.17 9.02 -10.84
N GLU A 33 0.98 8.70 -12.12
CA GLU A 33 0.19 9.49 -13.07
C GLU A 33 -0.88 8.61 -13.72
N SER A 34 -2.07 9.16 -13.92
CA SER A 34 -3.24 8.41 -14.39
C SER A 34 -3.16 7.89 -15.84
N LEU A 35 -2.21 8.36 -16.64
CA LEU A 35 -1.96 7.86 -18.00
C LEU A 35 -0.58 7.21 -18.18
N CYS A 36 0.20 7.05 -17.10
CA CYS A 36 1.47 6.35 -17.17
C CYS A 36 1.27 4.83 -17.21
N GLY A 37 1.70 4.19 -18.32
CA GLY A 37 1.54 2.75 -18.50
C GLY A 37 2.23 1.89 -17.42
N GLY A 38 3.39 2.32 -16.90
CA GLY A 38 4.08 1.65 -15.79
C GLY A 38 3.30 1.74 -14.48
N CYS A 39 2.67 2.90 -14.22
CA CYS A 39 1.81 3.11 -13.06
C CYS A 39 0.57 2.23 -13.11
N GLN A 40 -0.13 2.25 -14.24
CA GLN A 40 -1.30 1.39 -14.50
C GLN A 40 -0.95 -0.09 -14.34
N TYR A 41 0.22 -0.51 -14.87
CA TYR A 41 0.71 -1.88 -14.72
C TYR A 41 0.93 -2.25 -13.25
N PHE A 42 1.58 -1.38 -12.47
CA PHE A 42 1.83 -1.63 -11.05
C PHE A 42 0.52 -1.69 -10.24
N ILE A 43 -0.42 -0.76 -10.48
CA ILE A 43 -1.73 -0.76 -9.82
C ILE A 43 -2.50 -2.04 -10.12
N LYS A 44 -2.54 -2.44 -11.40
CA LYS A 44 -3.24 -3.64 -11.87
C LYS A 44 -2.66 -4.94 -11.32
N ASN A 45 -1.34 -5.09 -11.37
CA ASN A 45 -0.69 -6.39 -11.20
C ASN A 45 -0.05 -6.59 -9.82
N GLN A 46 0.29 -5.51 -9.12
CA GLN A 46 0.94 -5.59 -7.80
C GLN A 46 0.07 -4.96 -6.71
N TYR A 47 -0.28 -3.68 -6.84
CA TYR A 47 -0.78 -2.91 -5.70
C TYR A 47 -2.20 -3.29 -5.29
N TYR A 48 -3.15 -3.28 -6.22
CA TYR A 48 -4.53 -3.63 -5.92
C TYR A 48 -4.72 -5.12 -5.57
N PRO A 49 -4.07 -6.08 -6.26
CA PRO A 49 -4.07 -7.49 -5.83
C PRO A 49 -3.51 -7.69 -4.42
N ALA A 50 -2.41 -7.02 -4.07
CA ALA A 50 -1.87 -7.08 -2.71
C ALA A 50 -2.86 -6.52 -1.69
N PHE A 51 -3.47 -5.37 -1.96
CA PHE A 51 -4.50 -4.80 -1.07
C PHE A 51 -5.70 -5.74 -0.89
N LYS A 52 -6.14 -6.41 -1.95
CA LYS A 52 -7.21 -7.41 -1.88
C LYS A 52 -6.85 -8.63 -1.02
N SER A 53 -5.57 -9.03 -1.03
CA SER A 53 -5.07 -10.24 -0.39
C SER A 53 -4.66 -10.03 1.07
N ILE A 54 -3.98 -8.92 1.35
CA ILE A 54 -3.34 -8.61 2.64
C ILE A 54 -3.65 -7.20 3.13
N GLY A 55 -4.74 -6.58 2.67
CA GLY A 55 -5.12 -5.20 3.02
C GLY A 55 -5.28 -4.94 4.50
N SER A 56 -5.56 -5.97 5.32
CA SER A 56 -5.63 -5.84 6.79
C SER A 56 -4.30 -5.44 7.44
N ILE A 57 -3.17 -5.68 6.76
CA ILE A 57 -1.83 -5.31 7.23
C ILE A 57 -1.17 -4.22 6.37
N MET A 58 -1.95 -3.55 5.50
CA MET A 58 -1.48 -2.45 4.64
C MET A 58 -2.16 -1.14 5.02
N ASN A 59 -1.37 -0.09 5.20
CA ASN A 59 -1.86 1.28 5.14
C ASN A 59 -1.50 1.86 3.76
N VAL A 60 -2.47 1.77 2.84
CA VAL A 60 -2.32 2.16 1.43
C VAL A 60 -2.46 3.67 1.28
N HIS A 61 -1.54 4.27 0.54
CA HIS A 61 -1.63 5.66 0.09
C HIS A 61 -1.41 5.74 -1.42
N LEU A 62 -2.18 6.59 -2.08
CA LEU A 62 -2.09 6.93 -3.50
C LEU A 62 -1.89 8.43 -3.62
N VAL A 63 -0.92 8.84 -4.44
CA VAL A 63 -0.60 10.26 -4.72
C VAL A 63 -0.58 10.43 -6.24
N PRO A 64 -1.74 10.66 -6.87
CA PRO A 64 -1.83 10.96 -8.29
C PRO A 64 -1.32 12.39 -8.52
N TYR A 65 -0.17 12.52 -9.18
CA TYR A 65 0.45 13.77 -9.59
C TYR A 65 1.66 13.46 -10.49
N GLY A 66 2.58 12.65 -9.96
CA GLY A 66 3.75 12.11 -10.66
C GLY A 66 4.71 13.17 -11.19
N ASN A 67 5.02 13.13 -12.49
CA ASN A 67 5.91 14.09 -13.15
C ASN A 67 5.17 15.34 -13.64
N ALA A 68 3.98 15.64 -13.14
CA ALA A 68 3.32 16.90 -13.45
C ALA A 68 4.14 18.09 -12.93
N ASP A 69 4.14 19.17 -13.70
CA ASP A 69 4.64 20.47 -13.27
C ASP A 69 3.46 21.38 -12.91
N GLU A 70 3.67 22.30 -11.98
CA GLU A 70 2.68 23.32 -11.64
C GLU A 70 3.26 24.74 -11.69
N THR A 71 2.43 25.68 -12.13
CA THR A 71 2.75 27.12 -12.07
C THR A 71 1.56 27.89 -11.55
N LYS A 72 1.80 28.97 -10.81
CA LYS A 72 0.73 29.83 -10.29
C LYS A 72 0.39 30.92 -11.29
N LYS A 73 -0.85 30.96 -11.79
CA LYS A 73 -1.36 31.96 -12.74
C LYS A 73 -2.72 32.48 -12.28
N GLY A 74 -2.86 33.80 -12.14
CA GLY A 74 -4.15 34.42 -11.76
C GLY A 74 -4.72 33.90 -10.43
N GLY A 75 -3.86 33.54 -9.48
CA GLY A 75 -4.26 33.00 -8.18
C GLY A 75 -4.60 31.50 -8.16
N LYS A 76 -4.59 30.81 -9.30
CA LYS A 76 -4.82 29.36 -9.40
C LYS A 76 -3.54 28.62 -9.83
N TRP A 77 -3.45 27.35 -9.46
CA TRP A 77 -2.41 26.46 -9.98
C TRP A 77 -2.78 25.97 -11.37
N VAL A 78 -1.83 25.94 -12.28
CA VAL A 78 -1.98 25.40 -13.63
C VAL A 78 -1.02 24.23 -13.76
N PHE A 79 -1.59 23.04 -13.91
CA PHE A 79 -0.87 21.77 -14.01
C PHE A 79 -0.54 21.45 -15.48
N THR A 80 0.67 20.98 -15.72
CA THR A 80 1.13 20.46 -17.01
C THR A 80 1.60 19.03 -16.80
N CYS A 81 1.00 18.08 -17.51
CA CYS A 81 1.27 16.64 -17.32
C CYS A 81 1.89 16.02 -18.59
N GLN A 82 2.70 14.98 -18.43
CA GLN A 82 3.50 14.38 -19.51
C GLN A 82 2.63 13.79 -20.62
N HIS A 83 1.49 13.21 -20.27
CA HIS A 83 0.53 12.62 -21.21
C HIS A 83 -0.61 13.60 -21.56
N GLY A 84 -0.40 14.90 -21.34
CA GLY A 84 -1.30 15.97 -21.74
C GLY A 84 -2.49 16.19 -20.80
N LYS A 85 -3.48 16.95 -21.28
CA LYS A 85 -4.58 17.46 -20.45
C LYS A 85 -5.44 16.36 -19.80
N GLU A 86 -5.67 15.24 -20.49
CA GLU A 86 -6.52 14.17 -19.97
C GLU A 86 -5.87 13.43 -18.78
N GLU A 87 -4.54 13.42 -18.69
CA GLU A 87 -3.83 12.96 -17.49
C GLU A 87 -4.03 13.90 -16.31
N CYS A 88 -3.87 15.21 -16.49
CA CYS A 88 -4.11 16.16 -15.42
C CYS A 88 -5.55 16.08 -14.89
N ILE A 89 -6.52 15.89 -15.79
CA ILE A 89 -7.92 15.66 -15.41
C ILE A 89 -8.07 14.34 -14.64
N GLY A 90 -7.41 13.28 -15.08
CA GLY A 90 -7.40 12.00 -14.37
C GLY A 90 -6.84 12.11 -12.97
N ASN A 91 -5.68 12.77 -12.80
CA ASN A 91 -5.07 12.99 -11.49
C ASN A 91 -6.03 13.76 -10.57
N LEU A 92 -6.66 14.84 -11.07
CA LEU A 92 -7.66 15.60 -10.32
C LEU A 92 -8.88 14.75 -9.89
N ILE A 93 -9.40 13.91 -10.78
CA ILE A 93 -10.52 13.00 -10.47
C ILE A 93 -10.15 12.06 -9.32
N GLU A 94 -8.95 11.46 -9.38
CA GLU A 94 -8.48 10.50 -8.39
C GLU A 94 -8.13 11.18 -7.06
N THR A 95 -7.49 12.36 -7.10
CA THR A 95 -7.27 13.23 -5.94
C THR A 95 -8.58 13.58 -5.23
N CYS A 96 -9.60 14.00 -5.98
CA CYS A 96 -10.92 14.32 -5.42
C CYS A 96 -11.64 13.08 -4.86
N ALA A 97 -11.48 11.91 -5.48
CA ALA A 97 -12.02 10.66 -4.96
C ALA A 97 -11.37 10.29 -3.61
N ILE A 98 -10.05 10.39 -3.49
CA ILE A 98 -9.32 10.17 -2.23
C ILE A 98 -9.81 11.15 -1.14
N HIS A 99 -10.04 12.41 -1.49
CA HIS A 99 -10.54 13.42 -0.55
C HIS A 99 -11.93 13.08 0.00
N PHE A 100 -12.89 12.76 -0.88
CA PHE A 100 -14.27 12.50 -0.45
C PHE A 100 -14.50 11.12 0.13
N TYR A 101 -13.61 10.17 -0.15
CA TYR A 101 -13.73 8.78 0.25
C TYR A 101 -12.44 8.28 0.89
N PRO A 102 -11.93 8.87 1.99
CA PRO A 102 -10.57 8.65 2.51
C PRO A 102 -10.29 7.22 3.01
N ASN A 103 -11.28 6.33 3.00
CA ASN A 103 -11.08 4.91 3.25
C ASN A 103 -10.56 4.21 1.99
N ALA A 104 -9.37 3.62 2.06
CA ALA A 104 -8.75 2.89 0.95
C ALA A 104 -9.63 1.76 0.39
N SER A 105 -10.45 1.13 1.22
CA SER A 105 -11.42 0.11 0.78
C SER A 105 -12.52 0.68 -0.13
N VAL A 106 -12.64 2.01 -0.23
CA VAL A 106 -13.62 2.73 -1.05
C VAL A 106 -12.94 3.39 -2.26
N TYR A 107 -11.92 4.23 -2.05
CA TYR A 107 -11.29 4.94 -3.17
C TYR A 107 -10.46 4.00 -4.06
N PHE A 108 -9.81 2.97 -3.50
CA PHE A 108 -8.85 2.18 -4.27
C PHE A 108 -9.51 1.29 -5.32
N PRO A 109 -10.64 0.60 -5.05
CA PRO A 109 -11.39 -0.09 -6.10
C PRO A 109 -11.81 0.82 -7.26
N PHE A 110 -12.22 2.06 -6.95
CA PHE A 110 -12.58 3.07 -7.95
C PHE A 110 -11.39 3.47 -8.83
N ILE A 111 -10.27 3.84 -8.22
CA ILE A 111 -9.04 4.21 -8.95
C ILE A 111 -8.53 3.04 -9.78
N HIS A 112 -8.45 1.83 -9.21
CA HIS A 112 -8.07 0.63 -9.95
C HIS A 112 -8.97 0.40 -11.18
N CYS A 113 -10.28 0.65 -11.08
CA CYS A 113 -11.18 0.53 -12.22
C CYS A 113 -10.89 1.55 -13.31
N ILE A 114 -10.56 2.80 -12.96
CA ILE A 114 -10.15 3.84 -13.93
C ILE A 114 -8.87 3.40 -14.64
N GLU A 115 -7.83 3.12 -13.85
CA GLU A 115 -6.47 2.78 -14.29
C GLU A 115 -6.40 1.53 -15.17
N THR A 116 -7.38 0.63 -15.04
CA THR A 116 -7.43 -0.64 -15.80
C THR A 116 -8.51 -0.69 -16.87
N SER A 117 -9.25 0.41 -17.07
CA SER A 117 -10.38 0.47 -18.00
C SER A 117 -9.99 0.41 -19.48
N GLY A 118 -8.73 0.73 -19.81
CA GLY A 118 -8.27 0.95 -21.19
C GLY A 118 -8.86 2.20 -21.86
N LYS A 119 -9.56 3.06 -21.10
CA LYS A 119 -10.12 4.33 -21.55
C LYS A 119 -9.35 5.47 -20.89
N ILE A 120 -9.43 6.68 -21.47
CA ILE A 120 -8.97 7.89 -20.78
C ILE A 120 -9.76 8.09 -19.47
N PRO A 121 -9.14 8.57 -18.38
CA PRO A 121 -9.73 8.60 -17.04
C PRO A 121 -11.13 9.21 -16.97
N ARG A 122 -11.32 10.38 -17.58
CA ARG A 122 -12.61 11.10 -17.60
C ARG A 122 -13.75 10.28 -18.23
N LYS A 123 -13.46 9.39 -19.19
CA LYS A 123 -14.47 8.51 -19.81
C LYS A 123 -14.75 7.26 -18.97
N ALA A 124 -13.78 6.82 -18.15
CA ALA A 124 -13.93 5.64 -17.30
C ALA A 124 -14.66 5.97 -15.99
N ALA A 125 -14.35 7.13 -15.41
CA ALA A 125 -14.74 7.51 -14.07
C ALA A 125 -16.25 7.43 -13.77
N PRO A 126 -17.19 7.87 -14.65
CA PRO A 126 -18.62 7.73 -14.36
C PRO A 126 -19.05 6.27 -14.17
N SER A 127 -18.59 5.37 -15.04
CA SER A 127 -18.93 3.95 -14.97
C SER A 127 -18.27 3.23 -13.78
N CYS A 128 -17.05 3.63 -13.42
CA CYS A 128 -16.37 3.11 -12.24
C CYS A 128 -17.04 3.60 -10.95
N ALA A 129 -17.45 4.86 -10.89
CA ALA A 129 -18.20 5.40 -9.75
C ALA A 129 -19.52 4.67 -9.57
N GLN A 130 -20.28 4.45 -10.65
CA GLN A 130 -21.50 3.66 -10.62
C GLN A 130 -21.25 2.24 -10.08
N LYS A 131 -20.18 1.57 -10.56
CA LYS A 131 -19.82 0.21 -10.14
C LYS A 131 -19.57 0.08 -8.63
N PHE A 132 -19.05 1.13 -7.99
CA PHE A 132 -18.73 1.14 -6.56
C PHE A 132 -19.63 2.06 -5.74
N SER A 133 -20.79 2.45 -6.29
CA SER A 133 -21.78 3.29 -5.62
C SER A 133 -21.22 4.61 -5.09
N LEU A 134 -20.28 5.21 -5.84
CA LEU A 134 -19.74 6.53 -5.54
C LEU A 134 -20.57 7.61 -6.26
N ASP A 135 -20.74 8.74 -5.59
CA ASP A 135 -21.31 9.95 -6.18
C ASP A 135 -20.24 10.60 -7.06
N TYR A 136 -20.32 10.34 -8.35
CA TYR A 136 -19.40 10.92 -9.33
C TYR A 136 -19.60 12.43 -9.46
N SER A 137 -20.81 12.95 -9.24
CA SER A 137 -21.10 14.37 -9.47
C SER A 137 -20.27 15.27 -8.55
N LYS A 138 -20.10 14.90 -7.28
CA LYS A 138 -19.22 15.63 -6.36
C LYS A 138 -17.73 15.48 -6.71
N ILE A 139 -17.31 14.31 -7.21
CA ILE A 139 -15.91 14.09 -7.64
C ILE A 139 -15.62 15.00 -8.84
N GLU A 140 -16.50 15.00 -9.85
CA GLU A 140 -16.37 15.82 -11.05
C GLU A 140 -16.43 17.31 -10.74
N SER A 141 -17.34 17.74 -9.87
CA SER A 141 -17.42 19.13 -9.42
C SER A 141 -16.12 19.57 -8.73
N CYS A 142 -15.54 18.73 -7.88
CA CYS A 142 -14.25 18.99 -7.24
C CYS A 142 -13.11 19.06 -8.26
N ALA A 143 -13.03 18.10 -9.20
CA ALA A 143 -11.97 18.05 -10.20
C ALA A 143 -11.97 19.29 -11.13
N ASN A 144 -13.13 19.90 -11.35
CA ASN A 144 -13.28 21.13 -12.13
C ASN A 144 -13.24 22.42 -11.30
N GLY A 145 -13.10 22.32 -9.98
CA GLY A 145 -13.25 23.44 -9.04
C GLY A 145 -11.98 23.81 -8.28
N ASP A 146 -12.08 24.87 -7.47
CA ASP A 146 -10.95 25.38 -6.66
C ASP A 146 -10.51 24.40 -5.57
N LEU A 147 -11.43 23.56 -5.09
CA LEU A 147 -11.11 22.48 -4.15
C LEU A 147 -10.15 21.47 -4.80
N GLY A 148 -10.46 20.95 -5.99
CA GLY A 148 -9.58 20.04 -6.72
C GLY A 148 -8.23 20.67 -7.02
N ASN A 149 -8.22 21.95 -7.46
CA ASN A 149 -6.98 22.69 -7.68
C ASN A 149 -6.08 22.76 -6.44
N SER A 150 -6.66 23.06 -5.28
CA SER A 150 -5.91 23.11 -4.02
C SER A 150 -5.45 21.72 -3.55
N LEU A 151 -6.26 20.69 -3.77
CA LEU A 151 -5.91 19.32 -3.40
C LEU A 151 -4.80 18.75 -4.29
N GLU A 152 -4.85 19.02 -5.59
CA GLU A 152 -3.84 18.56 -6.54
C GLU A 152 -2.49 19.23 -6.27
N HIS A 153 -2.49 20.52 -5.92
CA HIS A 153 -1.28 21.19 -5.42
C HIS A 153 -0.69 20.49 -4.18
N LYS A 154 -1.53 20.00 -3.25
CA LYS A 154 -1.05 19.22 -2.10
C LYS A 154 -0.47 17.87 -2.51
N MET A 155 -0.97 17.25 -3.58
CA MET A 155 -0.34 16.04 -4.14
C MET A 155 1.00 16.38 -4.81
N GLY A 156 1.10 17.54 -5.46
CA GLY A 156 2.36 18.11 -5.96
C GLY A 156 3.41 18.28 -4.87
N LEU A 157 3.07 18.97 -3.77
CA LEU A 157 3.97 19.16 -2.63
C LEU A 157 4.43 17.83 -2.00
N LYS A 158 3.53 16.84 -1.90
CA LYS A 158 3.90 15.49 -1.43
C LYS A 158 4.91 14.84 -2.37
N THR A 159 4.72 14.98 -3.68
CA THR A 159 5.57 14.38 -4.71
C THR A 159 6.94 15.06 -4.75
N GLU A 160 6.97 16.40 -4.70
CA GLU A 160 8.21 17.19 -4.66
C GLU A 160 9.10 16.79 -3.46
N ALA A 161 8.50 16.56 -2.29
CA ALA A 161 9.22 16.14 -1.08
C ALA A 161 9.97 14.80 -1.25
N THR A 162 9.57 13.96 -2.20
CA THR A 162 10.23 12.67 -2.48
C THR A 162 11.49 12.82 -3.34
N LYS A 163 11.62 13.93 -4.09
CA LYS A 163 12.65 14.12 -5.12
C LYS A 163 12.70 12.98 -6.15
N GLN A 164 11.53 12.39 -6.45
CA GLN A 164 11.40 11.36 -7.47
C GLN A 164 11.88 11.85 -8.83
N THR A 165 12.45 10.94 -9.63
CA THR A 165 12.93 11.22 -10.99
C THR A 165 12.22 10.36 -12.05
N TYR A 166 11.29 9.51 -11.61
CA TYR A 166 10.49 8.62 -12.44
C TYR A 166 9.23 8.16 -11.68
N VAL A 167 8.21 7.75 -12.43
CA VAL A 167 7.04 7.05 -11.88
C VAL A 167 6.88 5.68 -12.56
N PRO A 168 6.29 4.67 -11.88
CA PRO A 168 5.76 4.70 -10.51
C PRO A 168 6.87 4.84 -9.47
N TRP A 169 6.66 5.68 -8.45
CA TRP A 169 7.60 5.83 -7.34
C TRP A 169 7.00 5.28 -6.06
N ILE A 170 7.67 4.30 -5.45
CA ILE A 170 7.13 3.55 -4.31
C ILE A 170 7.93 3.87 -3.06
N THR A 171 7.24 4.26 -1.98
CA THR A 171 7.85 4.40 -0.65
C THR A 171 7.24 3.41 0.33
N LEU A 172 8.09 2.72 1.08
CA LEU A 172 7.72 1.83 2.17
C LEU A 172 8.13 2.50 3.49
N GLU A 173 7.17 2.72 4.40
CA GLU A 173 7.39 3.47 5.64
C GLU A 173 8.03 4.85 5.40
N GLY A 174 7.64 5.52 4.31
CA GLY A 174 8.17 6.83 3.91
C GLY A 174 9.57 6.79 3.28
N VAL A 175 10.17 5.61 3.11
CA VAL A 175 11.50 5.45 2.52
C VAL A 175 11.40 4.87 1.13
N HIS A 176 12.12 5.46 0.17
CA HIS A 176 12.36 4.90 -1.15
C HIS A 176 13.82 4.43 -1.27
N THR A 177 14.01 3.26 -1.89
CA THR A 177 15.31 2.79 -2.39
C THR A 177 15.06 1.94 -3.62
N GLU A 178 16.04 1.82 -4.50
CA GLU A 178 16.00 0.89 -5.64
C GLU A 178 15.64 -0.54 -5.20
N LYS A 179 16.13 -0.99 -4.04
CA LYS A 179 15.78 -2.30 -3.49
C LYS A 179 14.29 -2.41 -3.15
N ILE A 180 13.71 -1.39 -2.52
CA ILE A 180 12.27 -1.34 -2.19
C ILE A 180 11.44 -1.33 -3.47
N GLN A 181 11.82 -0.49 -4.44
CA GLN A 181 11.15 -0.38 -5.74
C GLN A 181 11.12 -1.75 -6.43
N ASN A 182 12.29 -2.37 -6.64
CA ASN A 182 12.41 -3.69 -7.28
C ASN A 182 11.64 -4.79 -6.54
N GLN A 183 11.64 -4.78 -5.20
CA GLN A 183 10.89 -5.76 -4.41
C GLN A 183 9.37 -5.57 -4.52
N ALA A 184 8.91 -4.32 -4.52
CA ALA A 184 7.51 -3.99 -4.66
C ALA A 184 6.98 -4.34 -6.06
N GLU A 185 7.72 -4.04 -7.12
CA GLU A 185 7.36 -4.33 -8.51
C GLU A 185 7.36 -5.83 -8.82
N ASN A 186 8.25 -6.59 -8.19
CA ASN A 186 8.33 -8.05 -8.37
C ASN A 186 7.26 -8.80 -7.57
N ASN A 187 7.16 -8.50 -6.26
CA ASN A 187 6.21 -9.18 -5.37
C ASN A 187 5.91 -8.34 -4.14
N LEU A 188 4.92 -7.44 -4.27
CA LEU A 188 4.52 -6.54 -3.19
C LEU A 188 3.99 -7.30 -1.96
N VAL A 189 3.25 -8.40 -2.14
CA VAL A 189 2.73 -9.20 -1.02
C VAL A 189 3.88 -9.69 -0.15
N LYS A 190 4.92 -10.28 -0.76
CA LYS A 190 6.12 -10.74 -0.04
C LYS A 190 6.83 -9.59 0.68
N LEU A 191 6.96 -8.42 0.05
CA LEU A 191 7.58 -7.25 0.68
C LEU A 191 6.82 -6.81 1.94
N ILE A 192 5.50 -6.63 1.84
CA ILE A 192 4.67 -6.21 2.98
C ILE A 192 4.68 -7.28 4.08
N CYS A 193 4.52 -8.55 3.72
CA CYS A 193 4.52 -9.66 4.68
C CYS A 193 5.86 -9.79 5.43
N LYS A 194 7.00 -9.52 4.78
CA LYS A 194 8.31 -9.47 5.44
C LYS A 194 8.45 -8.25 6.36
N THR A 195 7.87 -7.11 5.97
CA THR A 195 7.97 -5.84 6.70
C THR A 195 7.06 -5.81 7.94
N TYR A 196 5.89 -6.44 7.85
CA TYR A 196 4.90 -6.44 8.92
C TYR A 196 5.40 -7.17 10.18
N LYS A 197 5.30 -6.49 11.32
CA LYS A 197 5.84 -6.90 12.62
C LYS A 197 4.84 -7.68 13.48
N GLY A 198 3.58 -7.78 13.07
CA GLY A 198 2.56 -8.54 13.81
C GLY A 198 2.79 -10.04 13.72
N SER A 199 2.46 -10.75 14.80
CA SER A 199 2.55 -12.21 14.90
C SER A 199 1.50 -12.91 14.04
N GLN A 200 0.29 -12.36 13.95
CA GLN A 200 -0.79 -12.84 13.11
C GLN A 200 -0.68 -12.22 11.72
N LYS A 201 -0.34 -13.04 10.72
CA LYS A 201 -0.23 -12.62 9.32
C LYS A 201 -1.35 -13.26 8.48
N PRO A 202 -1.92 -12.54 7.50
CA PRO A 202 -2.87 -13.14 6.56
C PRO A 202 -2.32 -14.41 5.91
N GLN A 203 -3.20 -15.32 5.52
CA GLN A 203 -2.80 -16.60 4.90
C GLN A 203 -1.91 -16.42 3.67
N ALA A 204 -2.16 -15.39 2.85
CA ALA A 204 -1.34 -15.08 1.68
C ALA A 204 0.13 -14.74 2.01
N CYS A 205 0.46 -14.38 3.27
CA CYS A 205 1.85 -14.26 3.69
C CYS A 205 2.56 -15.61 3.86
N GLN A 206 1.80 -16.71 3.99
CA GLN A 206 2.34 -18.04 4.21
C GLN A 206 2.89 -18.68 2.93
N GLU A 207 2.35 -18.30 1.77
CA GLU A 207 2.83 -18.73 0.44
C GLU A 207 4.30 -18.34 0.19
N TYR A 208 4.82 -17.37 0.93
CA TYR A 208 6.19 -16.86 0.81
C TYR A 208 7.08 -17.20 2.01
N ARG A 209 6.63 -18.08 2.93
CA ARG A 209 7.43 -18.57 4.07
C ARG A 209 8.56 -19.50 3.65
N SER A 210 8.40 -20.20 2.53
CA SER A 210 9.48 -20.96 1.90
C SER A 210 9.98 -20.20 0.69
N GLU A 211 11.00 -19.35 0.87
CA GLU A 211 12.05 -19.37 -0.14
C GLU A 211 12.55 -20.82 -0.11
N GLY A 212 12.04 -21.64 -1.02
CA GLY A 212 12.47 -23.02 -1.13
C GLY A 212 14.00 -22.99 -1.10
N PHE A 213 14.60 -23.82 -0.24
CA PHE A 213 15.99 -24.17 -0.43
C PHE A 213 16.05 -24.64 -1.88
N ILE A 214 16.59 -23.79 -2.77
CA ILE A 214 17.09 -24.30 -4.04
C ILE A 214 18.18 -25.25 -3.58
N GLN A 215 17.86 -26.54 -3.58
CA GLN A 215 18.84 -27.58 -3.39
C GLN A 215 19.78 -27.45 -4.58
N ARG A 216 20.84 -26.66 -4.39
CA ARG A 216 21.87 -26.47 -5.40
C ARG A 216 22.47 -27.85 -5.64
N CYS A 217 22.31 -28.39 -6.84
CA CYS A 217 23.04 -29.60 -7.24
C CYS A 217 24.52 -29.21 -7.39
N TRP A 218 25.30 -29.43 -6.34
CA TRP A 218 26.74 -29.19 -6.36
C TRP A 218 27.44 -30.32 -7.11
N LYS A 219 28.38 -29.96 -7.99
CA LYS A 219 29.14 -30.92 -8.81
C LYS A 219 30.05 -31.84 -7.96
N ASN A 220 30.39 -31.44 -6.74
CA ASN A 220 31.23 -32.19 -5.81
C ASN A 220 30.63 -32.15 -4.38
N PRO A 221 30.27 -33.31 -3.80
CA PRO A 221 29.65 -33.38 -2.47
C PRO A 221 30.62 -33.17 -1.30
N SER A 222 31.92 -33.07 -1.53
CA SER A 222 32.95 -32.97 -0.47
C SER A 222 33.20 -31.56 0.09
N LYS A 223 32.30 -30.59 -0.18
CA LYS A 223 32.40 -29.23 0.36
C LYS A 223 31.21 -28.86 1.26
N ILE A 224 30.54 -29.85 1.85
CA ILE A 224 29.39 -29.68 2.74
C ILE A 224 29.84 -29.72 4.22
N GLU A 225 30.90 -29.00 4.56
CA GLU A 225 31.25 -28.70 5.95
C GLU A 225 31.28 -27.18 6.05
N ASP A 226 30.28 -26.61 6.74
CA ASP A 226 30.25 -25.26 7.35
C ASP A 226 28.82 -24.68 7.52
N VAL A 227 27.76 -25.51 7.53
CA VAL A 227 26.46 -25.08 8.08
C VAL A 227 25.80 -26.21 8.87
N GLU A 228 26.50 -26.71 9.89
CA GLU A 228 25.89 -27.48 10.96
C GLU A 228 25.19 -26.55 11.96
N ASN A 229 23.87 -26.76 12.11
CA ASN A 229 23.17 -26.99 13.40
C ASN A 229 21.82 -26.27 13.51
N ASN A 230 20.76 -26.95 13.10
CA ASN A 230 19.76 -27.33 14.10
C ASN A 230 19.03 -28.62 13.70
N SER A 231 19.13 -29.59 14.60
CA SER A 231 18.96 -31.03 14.44
C SER A 231 17.50 -31.48 14.46
N ILE A 232 17.17 -32.58 13.78
CA ILE A 232 16.16 -33.54 14.27
C ILE A 232 16.65 -34.97 14.00
N HIS A 233 16.88 -35.71 15.09
CA HIS A 233 17.05 -37.15 15.13
C HIS A 233 15.72 -37.85 14.85
N ILE A 234 15.73 -38.93 14.07
CA ILE A 234 14.68 -39.96 14.13
C ILE A 234 15.36 -41.32 14.26
N THR A 235 15.11 -41.96 15.40
CA THR A 235 15.42 -43.37 15.67
C THR A 235 14.40 -44.28 14.97
N ASN A 236 14.95 -45.29 14.29
CA ASN A 236 14.40 -46.55 13.75
C ASN A 236 12.90 -46.63 13.40
#